data_AF-A0AAN9A4R4-F1
#
_entry.id   AF-A0AAN9A4R4-F1
#
_cell.length_a   1.000
_cell.length_b   1.000
_cell.length_c   1.000
_cell.angle_alpha   90.00
_cell.angle_beta   90.00
_cell.angle_gamma   90.00
#
_symmetry.space_group_name_H-M   'P 1'
#
loop_
_entity.id
_entity.type
_entity.pdbx_description
1 polymer ?
#
loop_
_entity_poly.entity_id
_entity_poly.type
_entity_poly.pdbx_seq_one_letter_code
_entity_poly.pdbx_strand_id
1 'polypeptide(L)'
;MKWRSVQRTTWNRHAVKILRKLLTGLEAARANGKIATPDLSQLASVMTSHKVCGVCIHQGYSNMANVLEAVHSTGVHLTQAPNAEFALAVH
;
A
#
# COMPACT_ATOMS: atom_id res chain seq x y z
N MET A 1 -11.38 -3.47 23.10
CA MET A 1 -11.08 -3.79 21.68
C MET A 1 -10.22 -5.05 21.67
N LYS A 2 -10.76 -6.22 21.27
CA LYS A 2 -9.94 -7.45 21.15
C LYS A 2 -9.08 -7.30 19.89
N TRP A 3 -7.77 -7.31 20.03
CA TRP A 3 -6.85 -7.38 18.90
C TRP A 3 -7.19 -8.60 18.03
N ARG A 4 -7.11 -8.47 16.70
CA ARG A 4 -7.37 -9.59 15.79
C ARG A 4 -6.43 -10.76 16.11
N SER A 5 -6.90 -12.00 15.98
CA SER A 5 -6.01 -13.16 16.06
C SER A 5 -4.89 -13.01 15.04
N VAL A 6 -3.65 -13.34 15.41
CA VAL A 6 -2.48 -13.28 14.52
C VAL A 6 -2.63 -14.35 13.43
N GLN A 7 -3.41 -14.05 12.39
CA GLN A 7 -3.54 -14.86 11.18
C GLN A 7 -2.28 -14.64 10.34
N ARG A 8 -1.82 -15.68 9.65
CA ARG A 8 -0.65 -15.59 8.77
C ARG A 8 -1.01 -14.77 7.53
N THR A 9 -0.46 -13.56 7.41
CA THR A 9 -0.65 -12.71 6.23
C THR A 9 0.25 -13.19 5.08
N THR A 10 -0.35 -13.88 4.10
CA THR A 10 0.39 -14.41 2.95
C THR A 10 0.46 -13.37 1.84
N TRP A 11 -0.60 -12.59 1.67
CA TRP A 11 -0.70 -11.53 0.68
C TRP A 11 0.21 -10.33 1.02
N ASN A 12 0.25 -9.90 2.30
CA ASN A 12 1.09 -8.77 2.73
C ASN A 12 2.56 -8.90 2.28
N ARG A 13 3.20 -10.05 2.52
CA ARG A 13 4.62 -10.25 2.20
C ARG A 13 4.92 -10.06 0.71
N HIS A 14 4.07 -10.57 -0.16
CA HIS A 14 4.24 -10.44 -1.60
C HIS A 14 3.86 -9.04 -2.10
N ALA A 15 2.74 -8.51 -1.63
CA ALA A 15 2.25 -7.19 -2.01
C ALA A 15 3.25 -6.08 -1.64
N VAL A 16 3.78 -6.07 -0.42
CA VAL A 16 4.75 -5.06 0.03
C VAL A 16 6.01 -5.06 -0.85
N LYS A 17 6.51 -6.23 -1.25
CA LYS A 17 7.69 -6.33 -2.13
C LYS A 17 7.43 -5.70 -3.51
N ILE A 18 6.27 -5.98 -4.10
CA ILE A 18 5.86 -5.44 -5.39
C ILE A 18 5.65 -3.92 -5.28
N LEU A 19 4.92 -3.47 -4.26
CA LEU A 19 4.63 -2.06 -4.03
C LEU A 19 5.90 -1.23 -3.80
N ARG A 20 6.88 -1.73 -3.04
CA ARG A 20 8.18 -1.05 -2.85
C ARG A 20 8.92 -0.87 -4.17
N LYS A 21 8.97 -1.92 -5.01
CA LYS A 21 9.62 -1.84 -6.33
C LYS A 21 8.95 -0.78 -7.23
N LEU A 22 7.61 -0.74 -7.21
CA LEU A 22 6.83 0.27 -7.93
C LEU A 22 7.14 1.68 -7.45
N LEU A 23 7.07 1.90 -6.12
CA LEU A 23 7.35 3.22 -5.52
C LEU A 23 8.76 3.71 -5.85
N THR A 24 9.79 2.85 -5.79
CA THR A 24 11.15 3.23 -6.18
C THR A 24 11.24 3.68 -7.62
N GLY A 25 10.54 3.02 -8.54
CA GLY A 25 10.49 3.46 -9.94
C GLY A 25 9.80 4.81 -10.10
N LEU A 26 8.68 5.01 -9.40
CA LEU A 26 7.91 6.26 -9.44
C LEU A 26 8.72 7.44 -8.87
N GLU A 27 9.39 7.25 -7.72
CA GLU A 27 10.21 8.29 -7.10
C GLU A 27 11.45 8.62 -7.93
N ALA A 28 12.12 7.61 -8.52
CA ALA A 28 13.25 7.85 -9.41
C ALA A 28 12.84 8.63 -10.67
N ALA A 29 11.68 8.33 -11.26
CA ALA A 29 11.16 9.08 -12.39
C ALA A 29 10.82 10.53 -12.00
N ARG A 30 10.16 10.72 -10.85
CA ARG A 30 9.84 12.04 -10.29
C ARG A 30 11.09 12.88 -10.05
N ALA A 31 12.12 12.31 -9.42
CA ALA A 31 13.39 12.99 -9.14
C ALA A 31 14.09 13.47 -10.43
N ASN A 32 13.93 12.72 -11.52
CA ASN A 32 14.52 13.05 -12.83
C ASN A 32 13.60 13.91 -13.71
N GLY A 33 12.45 14.37 -13.21
CA GLY A 33 11.47 15.15 -13.99
C GLY A 33 10.82 14.37 -15.14
N LYS A 34 10.84 13.04 -15.09
CA LYS A 34 10.27 12.16 -16.12
C LYS A 34 8.89 11.65 -15.71
N ILE A 35 8.05 11.40 -16.71
CA ILE A 35 6.79 10.67 -16.50
C ILE A 35 7.13 9.20 -16.27
N ALA A 36 6.69 8.66 -15.14
CA ALA A 36 6.90 7.25 -14.81
C ALA A 36 5.88 6.37 -15.54
N THR A 37 6.34 5.29 -16.15
CA THR A 37 5.49 4.20 -16.66
C THR A 37 5.76 2.94 -15.83
N PRO A 38 5.11 2.77 -14.67
CA PRO A 38 5.34 1.61 -13.81
C PRO A 38 4.87 0.32 -14.49
N ASP A 39 5.65 -0.75 -14.36
CA ASP A 39 5.23 -2.10 -14.75
C ASP A 39 4.25 -2.67 -13.71
N LEU A 40 2.96 -2.67 -14.06
CA LEU A 40 1.89 -3.13 -13.19
C LEU A 40 1.61 -4.64 -13.30
N SER A 41 2.34 -5.39 -14.14
CA SER A 41 2.06 -6.81 -14.41
C SER A 41 2.06 -7.68 -13.16
N GLN A 42 3.05 -7.49 -12.27
CA GLN A 42 3.17 -8.22 -11.01
C GLN A 42 2.03 -7.88 -10.05
N LEU A 43 1.63 -6.62 -10.00
CA LEU A 43 0.51 -6.18 -9.16
C LEU A 43 -0.81 -6.74 -9.69
N ALA A 44 -1.04 -6.67 -11.00
CA ALA A 44 -2.22 -7.22 -11.66
C ALA A 44 -2.35 -8.74 -11.41
N SER A 45 -1.25 -9.48 -11.51
CA SER A 45 -1.22 -10.92 -11.20
C SER A 45 -1.61 -11.22 -9.75
N VAL A 46 -1.19 -10.40 -8.79
CA VAL A 46 -1.60 -10.57 -7.39
C VAL A 46 -3.09 -10.22 -7.20
N MET A 47 -3.59 -9.22 -7.92
CA MET A 47 -4.99 -8.78 -7.88
C MET A 47 -5.98 -9.78 -8.48
N THR A 48 -5.55 -10.79 -9.26
CA THR A 48 -6.46 -11.85 -9.72
C THR A 48 -6.82 -12.83 -8.61
N SER A 49 -5.93 -13.01 -7.63
CA SER A 49 -6.10 -13.97 -6.52
C SER A 49 -6.83 -13.39 -5.30
N HIS A 50 -6.84 -12.05 -5.16
CA HIS A 50 -7.40 -11.36 -4.01
C HIS A 50 -8.20 -10.15 -4.47
N LYS A 51 -9.35 -9.87 -3.85
CA LYS A 51 -10.07 -8.61 -4.06
C LYS A 51 -9.29 -7.49 -3.37
N VAL A 52 -8.53 -6.73 -4.15
CA VAL A 52 -7.68 -5.65 -3.65
C VAL A 52 -8.40 -4.31 -3.74
N CYS A 53 -8.46 -3.58 -2.63
CA CYS A 53 -8.81 -2.17 -2.57
C CYS A 53 -7.62 -1.43 -1.96
N GLY A 54 -7.20 -0.33 -2.57
CA GLY A 54 -6.02 0.41 -2.14
C GLY A 54 -6.23 1.91 -2.29
N VAL A 55 -5.52 2.67 -1.45
CA VAL A 55 -5.53 4.13 -1.48
C VAL A 55 -4.09 4.59 -1.50
N CYS A 56 -3.77 5.51 -2.42
CA CYS A 56 -2.43 6.08 -2.52
C CYS A 56 -2.40 7.40 -1.76
N ILE A 57 -1.50 7.52 -0.78
CA ILE A 57 -1.27 8.77 -0.08
C ILE A 57 -0.09 9.46 -0.77
N HIS A 58 -0.39 10.44 -1.61
CA HIS A 58 0.64 11.21 -2.33
C HIS A 58 1.09 12.40 -1.49
N GLN A 59 1.83 12.13 -0.42
CA GLN A 59 2.38 13.17 0.46
C GLN A 59 3.83 12.89 0.84
N GLY A 60 4.65 13.93 0.91
CA GLY A 60 5.98 13.83 1.51
C GLY A 60 5.88 13.64 3.02
N TYR A 61 6.85 12.94 3.60
CA TYR A 61 6.93 12.82 5.05
C TYR A 61 7.18 14.20 5.68
N SER A 62 6.35 14.55 6.66
CA SER A 62 6.48 15.78 7.44
C SER A 62 6.55 15.45 8.93
N ASN A 63 5.50 14.86 9.47
CA ASN A 63 5.47 14.32 10.82
C ASN A 63 4.49 13.13 10.89
N MET A 64 4.54 12.36 11.98
CA MET A 64 3.69 11.19 12.16
C MET A 64 2.19 11.52 12.24
N ALA A 65 1.83 12.65 12.85
CA ALA A 65 0.42 13.04 13.01
C ALA A 65 -0.26 13.28 11.64
N ASN A 66 0.42 13.97 10.74
CA ASN A 66 -0.06 14.21 9.37
C ASN A 66 -0.18 12.90 8.57
N VAL A 67 0.71 11.94 8.79
CA VAL A 67 0.61 10.60 8.16
C VAL A 67 -0.61 9.86 8.70
N LEU A 68 -0.83 9.88 10.01
CA LEU A 68 -1.98 9.24 10.62
C LEU A 68 -3.29 9.87 10.14
N GLU A 69 -3.37 11.19 10.11
CA GLU A 69 -4.55 11.92 9.60
C GLU A 69 -4.87 11.52 8.15
N ALA A 70 -3.85 11.49 7.29
CA ALA A 70 -4.01 11.06 5.91
C ALA A 70 -4.48 9.60 5.80
N VAL A 71 -3.97 8.70 6.63
CA VAL A 71 -4.45 7.30 6.69
C VAL A 71 -5.89 7.23 7.20
N HIS A 72 -6.24 8.02 8.22
CA HIS A 72 -7.60 8.06 8.75
C HIS A 72 -8.61 8.59 7.73
N SER A 73 -8.26 9.63 6.96
CA SER A 73 -9.14 10.19 5.94
C SER A 73 -9.46 9.19 4.82
N THR A 74 -8.60 8.21 4.57
CA THR A 74 -8.87 7.13 3.61
C THR A 74 -9.97 6.16 4.05
N GLY A 75 -10.32 6.12 5.34
CA GLY A 75 -11.25 5.16 5.90
C GLY A 75 -10.76 3.70 5.92
N VAL A 76 -9.53 3.40 5.49
CA VAL A 76 -9.01 2.02 5.39
C VAL A 76 -9.07 1.27 6.72
N HIS A 77 -8.83 1.98 7.82
CA HIS A 77 -8.87 1.49 9.20
C HIS A 77 -10.27 1.06 9.65
N LEU A 78 -11.34 1.48 8.97
CA LEU A 78 -12.72 1.09 9.24
C LEU A 78 -13.06 -0.31 8.70
N THR A 79 -12.15 -0.93 7.93
CA THR A 79 -12.37 -2.27 7.36
C THR A 79 -12.48 -3.32 8.46
N GLN A 80 -13.67 -3.85 8.71
CA GLN A 80 -13.92 -4.87 9.75
C GLN A 80 -13.96 -6.31 9.23
N ALA A 81 -13.75 -6.54 7.93
CA ALA A 81 -13.80 -7.88 7.37
C ALA A 81 -12.78 -8.81 8.07
N PRO A 82 -13.20 -10.01 8.53
CA PRO A 82 -12.38 -10.89 9.36
C PRO A 82 -11.14 -11.41 8.64
N ASN A 83 -11.22 -11.57 7.32
CA ASN A 83 -10.14 -12.05 6.45
C ASN A 83 -9.45 -10.93 5.67
N ALA A 84 -9.70 -9.66 6.01
CA ALA A 84 -8.99 -8.56 5.35
C ALA A 84 -7.50 -8.58 5.73
N GLU A 85 -6.64 -8.61 4.72
CA GLU A 85 -5.21 -8.36 4.85
C GLU A 85 -4.91 -6.90 4.49
N PHE A 86 -3.92 -6.31 5.16
CA PHE A 86 -3.42 -4.97 4.87
C PHE A 86 -1.98 -5.06 4.41
N ALA A 87 -1.60 -4.22 3.45
CA ALA A 87 -0.21 -4.05 3.01
C ALA A 87 0.09 -2.55 2.93
N LEU A 88 1.29 -2.17 3.35
CA LEU A 88 1.77 -0.79 3.29
C LEU A 88 3.19 -0.78 2.73
N ALA A 89 3.43 0.13 1.79
CA ALA A 89 4.76 0.43 1.29
C ALA A 89 4.95 1.94 1.28
N VAL A 90 6.18 2.36 1.60
CA VAL A 90 6.64 3.74 1.61
C VAL A 90 8.03 3.77 0.96
N HIS A 91 8.41 4.92 0.42
CA HIS A 91 9.72 5.21 -0.12
C HIS A 91 10.22 6.55 0.44
#